data_AF-A0A1G1CB95-F1
#
_entry.id   AF-A0A1G1CB95-F1
#
_cell.length_a   1.000
_cell.length_b   1.000
_cell.length_c   1.000
_cell.angle_alpha   90.00
_cell.angle_beta   90.00
_cell.angle_gamma   90.00
#
_symmetry.space_group_name_H-M   'P 1'
#
loop_
_entity.id
_entity.type
_entity.pdbx_description
1 polymer ?
#
loop_
_entity_poly.entity_id
_entity_poly.type
_entity_poly.pdbx_seq_one_letter_code
_entity_poly.pdbx_strand_id
1 'polypeptide(L)'
;MNTEQLYQQRLSRYVAAMRNERPDRVPIRPFVAEFTARYAGYSCQDVAHDYQKAFDAAVKCAKDFDWDAIVPNMVYVWTGLAQAAGLRYYGIPGIGIPHTTGFNYIEPPEDQAFMREDEYDALIADPTAFLYETWLPRVSTEVCQTGAPATRRNNLALVKSAMAMLSYFYAFGPQIQRLRTECGVPSAIAGIFKAPLDILADKLRGYIGLTMDMHTQPDKVLKACEALMPHLCNVGLSTADPARLVPIGFWMHRACVPFITPKQFDSHHWPTLKPIIEEFWKHGHQTLFYAEGKWKHHFGAFRELPDRSIVYHCDQDDIFEVHRALHDKFALSGGVPNVLLSFGKPDAVRAHCKRILSEVAPQGGYIMDAGAIMQNDTDIANLRALTDTTREFGVYATPAYDPAVVPPAELPASIVARQKLVGMSAQPQPAVRPGVCYPWESKVKELPEITGDRDLVRRVWEDIDAFGNVYIWQLLLSF
;
A
#
# COMPACT_ATOMS: atom_id res chain seq x y z
N MET A 1 5.03 -31.99 9.30
CA MET A 1 4.90 -31.26 8.03
C MET A 1 6.20 -30.49 7.83
N ASN A 2 6.83 -30.56 6.66
CA ASN A 2 8.02 -29.74 6.40
C ASN A 2 7.62 -28.28 6.10
N THR A 3 8.59 -27.36 6.06
CA THR A 3 8.30 -25.93 5.92
C THR A 3 7.64 -25.56 4.59
N GLU A 4 7.99 -26.25 3.50
CA GLU A 4 7.35 -26.01 2.19
C GLU A 4 5.88 -26.48 2.17
N GLN A 5 5.59 -27.63 2.77
CA GLN A 5 4.21 -28.10 2.94
C GLN A 5 3.39 -27.12 3.80
N LEU A 6 4.00 -26.57 4.86
CA LEU A 6 3.38 -25.54 5.69
C LEU A 6 3.10 -24.25 4.90
N TYR A 7 4.06 -23.82 4.08
CA TYR A 7 3.90 -22.69 3.17
C TYR A 7 2.72 -22.89 2.22
N GLN A 8 2.66 -24.03 1.53
CA GLN A 8 1.56 -24.33 0.60
C GLN A 8 0.21 -24.37 1.31
N GLN A 9 0.15 -24.96 2.52
CA GLN A 9 -1.07 -25.01 3.31
C GLN A 9 -1.56 -23.60 3.70
N ARG A 10 -0.66 -22.75 4.21
CA ARG A 10 -0.97 -21.37 4.61
C ARG A 10 -1.35 -20.48 3.42
N LEU A 11 -0.61 -20.60 2.32
CA LEU A 11 -0.91 -19.87 1.09
C LEU A 11 -2.27 -20.28 0.52
N SER A 12 -2.57 -21.57 0.46
CA SER A 12 -3.86 -22.10 0.01
C SER A 12 -5.02 -21.59 0.87
N ARG A 13 -4.86 -21.62 2.21
CA ARG A 13 -5.83 -21.06 3.16
C ARG A 13 -6.05 -19.55 2.98
N TYR A 14 -4.96 -18.79 2.84
CA TYR A 14 -5.01 -17.34 2.68
C TYR A 14 -5.69 -16.94 1.37
N VAL A 15 -5.28 -17.55 0.25
CA VAL A 15 -5.89 -17.30 -1.06
C VAL A 15 -7.36 -17.72 -1.08
N ALA A 16 -7.73 -18.86 -0.49
CA ALA A 16 -9.13 -19.29 -0.41
C ALA A 16 -10.00 -18.29 0.36
N ALA A 17 -9.53 -17.76 1.50
CA ALA A 17 -10.25 -16.69 2.20
C ALA A 17 -10.39 -15.43 1.32
N MET A 18 -9.36 -15.05 0.57
CA MET A 18 -9.41 -13.94 -0.39
C MET A 18 -10.34 -14.20 -1.59
N ARG A 19 -10.60 -15.46 -1.95
CA ARG A 19 -11.64 -15.87 -2.91
C ARG A 19 -13.06 -15.79 -2.34
N ASN A 20 -13.20 -15.35 -1.09
CA ASN A 20 -14.44 -15.36 -0.32
C ASN A 20 -14.99 -16.79 -0.10
N GLU A 21 -14.09 -17.76 0.06
CA GLU A 21 -14.43 -19.17 0.31
C GLU A 21 -14.18 -19.55 1.77
N ARG A 22 -14.57 -20.77 2.16
CA ARG A 22 -14.38 -21.30 3.52
C ARG A 22 -13.18 -22.26 3.57
N PRO A 23 -11.97 -21.79 3.96
CA PRO A 23 -10.79 -22.64 4.06
C PRO A 23 -10.91 -23.65 5.22
N ASP A 24 -9.81 -24.31 5.60
CA ASP A 24 -9.77 -25.24 6.74
C ASP A 24 -9.86 -24.53 8.11
N ARG A 25 -9.37 -23.29 8.20
CA ARG A 25 -9.51 -22.41 9.36
C ARG A 25 -9.33 -20.94 8.95
N VAL A 26 -9.78 -20.02 9.79
CA VAL A 26 -9.60 -18.57 9.61
C VAL A 26 -8.09 -18.25 9.55
N PRO A 27 -7.60 -17.67 8.44
CA PRO A 27 -6.22 -17.22 8.37
C PRO A 27 -5.98 -16.03 9.30
N ILE A 28 -4.78 -15.96 9.88
CA ILE A 28 -4.28 -14.84 10.68
C ILE A 28 -3.23 -14.12 9.85
N ARG A 29 -3.46 -12.84 9.57
CA ARG A 29 -2.53 -11.99 8.83
C ARG A 29 -2.44 -10.68 9.59
N PRO A 30 -1.42 -10.47 10.43
CA PRO A 30 -1.26 -9.20 11.15
C PRO A 30 -0.32 -8.24 10.42
N PHE A 31 -0.66 -6.95 10.37
CA PHE A 31 0.27 -5.87 9.97
C PHE A 31 1.07 -5.39 11.18
N VAL A 32 2.19 -6.05 11.48
CA VAL A 32 3.07 -5.73 12.61
C VAL A 32 4.28 -4.90 12.16
N ALA A 33 4.30 -3.62 12.53
CA ALA A 33 5.42 -2.72 12.28
C ALA A 33 6.41 -2.75 13.46
N GLU A 34 6.55 -1.66 14.20
CA GLU A 34 7.46 -1.51 15.34
C GLU A 34 7.18 -2.49 16.50
N PHE A 35 6.01 -3.14 16.51
CA PHE A 35 5.76 -4.29 17.40
C PHE A 35 6.83 -5.38 17.22
N THR A 36 7.21 -5.69 15.98
CA THR A 36 8.22 -6.73 15.69
C THR A 36 9.55 -6.43 16.37
N ALA A 37 9.97 -5.15 16.35
CA ALA A 37 11.18 -4.69 17.00
C ALA A 37 11.14 -4.95 18.50
N ARG A 38 10.08 -4.47 19.18
CA ARG A 38 9.89 -4.67 20.62
C ARG A 38 9.89 -6.15 20.98
N TYR A 39 9.21 -6.99 20.20
CA TYR A 39 9.18 -8.44 20.43
C TYR A 39 10.54 -9.12 20.23
N ALA A 40 11.34 -8.63 19.28
CA ALA A 40 12.69 -9.13 19.01
C ALA A 40 13.77 -8.58 19.96
N GLY A 41 13.43 -7.65 20.85
CA GLY A 41 14.39 -6.99 21.75
C GLY A 41 15.18 -5.85 21.09
N TYR A 42 14.66 -5.32 19.97
CA TYR A 42 15.20 -4.15 19.28
C TYR A 42 14.43 -2.88 19.65
N SER A 43 15.08 -1.73 19.51
CA SER A 43 14.42 -0.42 19.58
C SER A 43 13.75 -0.05 18.24
N CYS A 44 12.89 0.97 18.23
CA CYS A 44 12.35 1.51 16.98
C CYS A 44 13.46 2.07 16.07
N GLN A 45 14.50 2.67 16.68
CA GLN A 45 15.69 3.11 15.95
C GLN A 45 16.42 1.97 15.25
N ASP A 46 16.63 0.84 15.91
CA ASP A 46 17.33 -0.30 15.32
C ASP A 46 16.71 -0.73 13.98
N VAL A 47 15.38 -0.91 13.96
CA VAL A 47 14.67 -1.41 12.78
C VAL A 47 14.42 -0.34 11.72
N ALA A 48 14.33 0.93 12.10
CA ALA A 48 14.21 2.04 11.15
C ALA A 48 15.56 2.34 10.47
N HIS A 49 16.68 2.18 11.17
CA HIS A 49 18.01 2.46 10.63
C HIS A 49 18.59 1.27 9.87
N ASP A 50 18.29 0.06 10.32
CA ASP A 50 18.77 -1.19 9.74
C ASP A 50 17.60 -2.10 9.36
N TYR A 51 17.24 -2.09 8.07
CA TYR A 51 16.16 -2.92 7.56
C TYR A 51 16.44 -4.44 7.68
N GLN A 52 17.70 -4.87 7.84
CA GLN A 52 18.00 -6.29 8.09
C GLN A 52 17.54 -6.70 9.49
N LYS A 53 17.69 -5.82 10.49
CA LYS A 53 17.09 -6.05 11.82
C LYS A 53 15.57 -6.09 11.76
N ALA A 54 14.95 -5.24 10.94
CA ALA A 54 13.50 -5.28 10.72
C ALA A 54 13.06 -6.63 10.11
N PHE A 55 13.79 -7.12 9.11
CA PHE A 55 13.58 -8.44 8.50
C PHE A 55 13.75 -9.59 9.49
N ASP A 56 14.78 -9.56 10.32
CA ASP A 56 15.03 -10.56 11.36
C ASP A 56 13.92 -10.55 12.43
N ALA A 57 13.45 -9.37 12.82
CA ALA A 57 12.34 -9.21 13.75
C ALA A 57 11.03 -9.79 13.18
N ALA A 58 10.75 -9.56 11.89
CA ALA A 58 9.59 -10.14 11.20
C ALA A 58 9.68 -11.67 11.13
N VAL A 59 10.86 -12.23 10.79
CA VAL A 59 11.12 -13.69 10.78
C VAL A 59 10.92 -14.28 12.17
N LYS A 60 11.43 -13.63 13.22
CA LYS A 60 11.24 -14.08 14.61
C LYS A 60 9.76 -14.13 14.98
N CYS A 61 9.00 -13.09 14.67
CA CYS A 61 7.56 -13.08 14.94
C CYS A 61 6.84 -14.19 14.16
N ALA A 62 7.15 -14.39 12.87
CA ALA A 62 6.56 -15.44 12.05
C ALA A 62 6.85 -16.88 12.54
N LYS A 63 7.98 -17.10 13.22
CA LYS A 63 8.32 -18.39 13.85
C LYS A 63 7.60 -18.58 15.18
N ASP A 64 7.56 -17.53 15.99
CA ASP A 64 7.04 -17.60 17.35
C ASP A 64 5.52 -17.47 17.44
N PHE A 65 4.91 -16.86 16.43
CA PHE A 65 3.47 -16.77 16.27
C PHE A 65 3.05 -17.60 15.06
N ASP A 66 2.07 -18.48 15.27
CA ASP A 66 1.51 -19.28 14.18
C ASP A 66 0.61 -18.38 13.30
N TRP A 67 1.20 -17.56 12.44
CA TRP A 67 0.49 -16.69 11.47
C TRP A 67 0.51 -17.29 10.07
N ASP A 68 -0.50 -16.98 9.26
CA ASP A 68 -0.67 -17.53 7.91
C ASP A 68 -0.03 -16.67 6.82
N ALA A 69 0.05 -15.36 7.01
CA ALA A 69 0.70 -14.44 6.08
C ALA A 69 1.20 -13.20 6.84
N ILE A 70 2.32 -12.62 6.43
CA ILE A 70 2.79 -11.33 6.97
C ILE A 70 3.39 -10.47 5.87
N VAL A 71 3.46 -9.16 6.10
CA VAL A 71 4.26 -8.29 5.23
C VAL A 71 5.74 -8.48 5.58
N PRO A 72 6.66 -8.60 4.59
CA PRO A 72 8.08 -8.85 4.86
C PRO A 72 8.77 -7.81 5.74
N ASN A 73 8.29 -6.57 5.68
CA ASN A 73 8.63 -5.48 6.59
C ASN A 73 7.52 -4.41 6.57
N MET A 74 7.00 -4.06 7.74
CA MET A 74 6.05 -2.94 7.89
C MET A 74 6.69 -1.67 8.47
N VAL A 75 7.96 -1.71 8.86
CA VAL A 75 8.70 -0.50 9.25
C VAL A 75 9.12 0.22 7.98
N TYR A 76 8.36 1.26 7.64
CA TYR A 76 8.36 1.81 6.30
C TYR A 76 9.47 2.83 6.03
N VAL A 77 9.85 3.61 7.05
CA VAL A 77 10.85 4.67 6.90
C VAL A 77 12.24 4.14 7.21
N TRP A 78 12.95 3.68 6.17
CA TRP A 78 14.36 3.36 6.29
C TRP A 78 15.22 4.63 6.27
N THR A 79 15.98 4.85 7.35
CA THR A 79 16.81 6.04 7.55
C THR A 79 17.80 6.28 6.40
N GLY A 80 18.39 5.20 5.86
CA GLY A 80 19.42 5.32 4.82
C GLY A 80 18.91 6.00 3.56
N LEU A 81 17.70 5.65 3.08
CA LEU A 81 17.10 6.29 1.93
C LEU A 81 16.60 7.70 2.27
N ALA A 82 15.88 7.86 3.38
CA ALA A 82 15.30 9.14 3.77
C ALA A 82 16.39 10.23 3.92
N GLN A 83 17.50 9.90 4.58
CA GLN A 83 18.64 10.82 4.69
C GLN A 83 19.42 10.97 3.39
N ALA A 84 19.57 9.92 2.58
CA ALA A 84 20.25 10.04 1.29
C ALA A 84 19.53 10.99 0.34
N ALA A 85 18.19 10.96 0.33
CA ALA A 85 17.35 11.88 -0.43
C ALA A 85 17.16 13.24 0.28
N GLY A 86 17.56 13.34 1.55
CA GLY A 86 17.42 14.56 2.34
C GLY A 86 15.99 14.92 2.72
N LEU A 87 15.09 13.93 2.82
CA LEU A 87 13.66 14.15 3.08
C LEU A 87 13.46 14.84 4.44
N ARG A 88 12.66 15.91 4.44
CA ARG A 88 12.47 16.78 5.62
C ARG A 88 11.15 16.60 6.37
N TYR A 89 10.30 15.69 5.91
CA TYR A 89 8.95 15.48 6.42
C TYR A 89 8.81 14.19 7.26
N TYR A 90 9.94 13.66 7.74
CA TYR A 90 9.95 12.50 8.64
C TYR A 90 10.62 12.82 9.97
N GLY A 91 9.92 12.51 11.05
CA GLY A 91 10.53 12.26 12.35
C GLY A 91 11.10 10.84 12.33
N ILE A 92 12.42 10.71 12.30
CA ILE A 92 13.09 9.41 12.24
C ILE A 92 13.45 9.01 13.68
N PRO A 93 13.20 7.76 14.13
CA PRO A 93 13.56 7.35 15.48
C PRO A 93 15.05 7.62 15.79
N GLY A 94 15.32 8.46 16.79
CA GLY A 94 16.67 8.91 17.16
C GLY A 94 17.18 10.16 16.41
N ILE A 95 16.43 10.66 15.42
CA ILE A 95 16.71 11.89 14.66
C ILE A 95 15.41 12.72 14.57
N GLY A 96 15.29 13.74 15.41
CA GLY A 96 14.10 14.60 15.49
C GLY A 96 13.00 14.07 16.41
N ILE A 97 12.97 12.77 16.70
CA ILE A 97 12.07 12.14 17.69
C ILE A 97 12.83 11.12 18.56
N PRO A 98 12.29 10.72 19.73
CA PRO A 98 12.93 9.71 20.59
C PRO A 98 13.18 8.38 19.87
N HIS A 99 14.31 7.73 20.14
CA HIS A 99 14.70 6.43 19.55
C HIS A 99 13.74 5.26 19.85
N THR A 100 12.87 5.44 20.84
CA THR A 100 11.88 4.46 21.29
C THR A 100 10.51 4.63 20.63
N THR A 101 10.30 5.68 19.84
CA THR A 101 9.03 5.95 19.14
C THR A 101 9.15 5.51 17.69
N GLY A 102 8.08 4.99 17.09
CA GLY A 102 8.00 4.74 15.64
C GLY A 102 8.18 6.04 14.84
N PHE A 103 8.39 5.92 13.53
CA PHE A 103 8.55 7.12 12.70
C PHE A 103 7.26 7.94 12.67
N ASN A 104 7.39 9.26 12.50
CA ASN A 104 6.25 10.16 12.34
C ASN A 104 6.32 10.86 11.00
N TYR A 105 5.16 11.09 10.38
CA TYR A 105 5.02 12.03 9.28
C TYR A 105 4.91 13.45 9.85
N ILE A 106 5.69 14.37 9.31
CA ILE A 106 5.68 15.79 9.67
C ILE A 106 5.05 16.55 8.51
N GLU A 107 3.78 16.93 8.66
CA GLU A 107 3.11 17.77 7.67
C GLU A 107 3.80 19.14 7.59
N PRO A 108 4.05 19.65 6.37
CA PRO A 108 4.57 21.00 6.23
C PRO A 108 3.51 22.00 6.72
N PRO A 109 3.93 23.13 7.34
CA PRO A 109 3.06 24.28 7.52
C PRO A 109 2.41 24.74 6.20
N GLU A 110 1.25 25.39 6.25
CA GLU A 110 0.49 25.78 5.05
C GLU A 110 1.29 26.67 4.08
N ASP A 111 2.13 27.57 4.61
CA ASP A 111 3.02 28.45 3.83
C ASP A 111 4.23 27.72 3.22
N GLN A 112 4.43 26.45 3.58
CA GLN A 112 5.48 25.57 3.09
C GLN A 112 4.94 24.29 2.45
N ALA A 113 3.67 24.27 2.05
CA ALA A 113 3.08 23.17 1.30
C ALA A 113 3.95 22.81 0.07
N PHE A 114 4.09 21.52 -0.21
CA PHE A 114 4.97 21.06 -1.28
C PHE A 114 4.39 21.38 -2.67
N MET A 115 3.08 21.50 -2.76
CA MET A 115 2.35 22.07 -3.88
C MET A 115 1.51 23.26 -3.40
N ARG A 116 1.54 24.37 -4.15
CA ARG A 116 0.69 25.54 -3.92
C ARG A 116 -0.60 25.50 -4.75
N GLU A 117 -1.56 26.33 -4.36
CA GLU A 117 -2.87 26.44 -5.01
C GLU A 117 -2.79 26.91 -6.48
N ASP A 118 -1.73 27.64 -6.87
CA ASP A 118 -1.53 28.17 -8.22
C ASP A 118 -0.79 27.19 -9.16
N GLU A 119 -0.44 26.00 -8.67
CA GLU A 119 0.43 25.05 -9.38
C GLU A 119 -0.30 23.83 -9.95
N TYR A 120 -1.62 23.76 -9.83
CA TYR A 120 -2.43 22.67 -10.41
C TYR A 120 -2.16 22.50 -11.91
N ASP A 121 -2.04 23.60 -12.66
CA ASP A 121 -1.86 23.53 -14.11
C ASP A 121 -0.51 22.87 -14.49
N ALA A 122 0.53 23.08 -13.68
CA ALA A 122 1.83 22.41 -13.87
C ALA A 122 1.75 20.92 -13.53
N LEU A 123 1.09 20.56 -12.43
CA LEU A 123 0.86 19.15 -12.07
C LEU A 123 0.03 18.43 -13.14
N ILE A 124 -1.05 19.05 -13.64
CA ILE A 124 -1.93 18.48 -14.65
C ILE A 124 -1.20 18.25 -15.97
N ALA A 125 -0.31 19.16 -16.36
CA ALA A 125 0.41 19.09 -17.63
C ALA A 125 1.39 17.91 -17.67
N ASP A 126 2.16 17.72 -16.60
CA ASP A 126 3.11 16.61 -16.47
C ASP A 126 3.37 16.28 -14.99
N PRO A 127 2.66 15.28 -14.43
CA PRO A 127 2.84 14.89 -13.04
C PRO A 127 4.27 14.44 -12.73
N THR A 128 4.96 13.77 -13.66
CA THR A 128 6.32 13.25 -13.39
C THR A 128 7.34 14.38 -13.37
N ALA A 129 7.26 15.32 -14.32
CA ALA A 129 8.10 16.52 -14.29
C ALA A 129 7.80 17.38 -13.06
N PHE A 130 6.53 17.55 -12.68
CA PHE A 130 6.15 18.27 -11.45
C PHE A 130 6.84 17.67 -10.22
N LEU A 131 6.90 16.34 -10.13
CA LEU A 131 7.56 15.68 -9.01
C LEU A 131 9.06 15.99 -8.96
N TYR A 132 9.75 15.97 -10.10
CA TYR A 132 11.19 16.26 -10.17
C TYR A 132 11.54 17.73 -10.00
N GLU A 133 10.76 18.61 -10.62
CA GLU A 133 11.09 20.04 -10.77
C GLU A 133 10.53 20.90 -9.65
N THR A 134 9.44 20.46 -9.01
CA THR A 134 8.72 21.23 -7.99
C THR A 134 8.69 20.54 -6.65
N TRP A 135 8.18 19.30 -6.60
CA TRP A 135 7.99 18.59 -5.33
C TRP A 135 9.31 18.16 -4.69
N LEU A 136 10.18 17.48 -5.43
CA LEU A 136 11.44 16.92 -4.91
C LEU A 136 12.35 17.98 -4.28
N PRO A 137 12.61 19.15 -4.91
CA PRO A 137 13.39 20.22 -4.30
C PRO A 137 12.73 20.82 -3.05
N ARG A 138 11.40 20.71 -2.90
CA ARG A 138 10.67 21.20 -1.72
C ARG A 138 10.60 20.19 -0.61
N VAL A 139 10.74 18.90 -0.89
CA VAL A 139 10.73 17.90 0.17
C VAL A 139 12.12 17.49 0.61
N SER A 140 13.13 17.81 -0.19
CA SER A 140 14.53 17.55 0.09
C SER A 140 15.25 18.78 0.64
N THR A 141 16.14 18.56 1.59
CA THR A 141 17.13 19.55 2.06
C THR A 141 18.39 19.60 1.19
N GLU A 142 18.52 18.70 0.21
CA GLU A 142 19.74 18.48 -0.57
C GLU A 142 19.56 18.83 -2.05
N VAL A 143 18.36 18.58 -2.60
CA VAL A 143 18.06 18.79 -4.02
C VAL A 143 17.83 20.27 -4.29
N CYS A 144 18.53 20.80 -5.29
CA CYS A 144 18.45 22.20 -5.67
C CYS A 144 17.13 22.51 -6.38
N GLN A 145 16.63 23.74 -6.20
CA GLN A 145 15.49 24.24 -6.97
C GLN A 145 15.82 24.29 -8.47
N THR A 146 14.80 24.09 -9.30
CA THR A 146 14.92 24.22 -10.75
C THR A 146 15.50 25.58 -11.14
N GLY A 147 16.54 25.56 -11.98
CA GLY A 147 17.29 26.75 -12.41
C GLY A 147 18.43 27.18 -11.49
N ALA A 148 18.53 26.66 -10.26
CA ALA A 148 19.66 26.94 -9.38
C ALA A 148 20.91 26.13 -9.78
N PRO A 149 22.14 26.63 -9.53
CA PRO A 149 23.36 25.88 -9.78
C PRO A 149 23.39 24.58 -8.97
N ALA A 150 23.62 23.45 -9.65
CA ALA A 150 23.79 22.16 -8.98
C ALA A 150 24.98 22.20 -8.00
N THR A 151 24.75 21.68 -6.80
CA THR A 151 25.80 21.55 -5.78
C THR A 151 26.33 20.11 -5.73
N ARG A 152 27.49 19.92 -5.09
CA ARG A 152 27.98 18.57 -4.78
C ARG A 152 26.96 17.76 -3.96
N ARG A 153 26.26 18.42 -3.04
CA ARG A 153 25.21 17.80 -2.20
C ARG A 153 24.04 17.31 -3.03
N ASN A 154 23.52 18.14 -3.94
CA ASN A 154 22.48 17.75 -4.90
C ASN A 154 22.84 16.50 -5.70
N ASN A 155 24.02 16.50 -6.34
CA ASN A 155 24.44 15.39 -7.20
C ASN A 155 24.58 14.09 -6.40
N LEU A 156 25.15 14.18 -5.18
CA LEU A 156 25.29 13.02 -4.31
C LEU A 156 23.95 12.54 -3.74
N ALA A 157 22.99 13.43 -3.48
CA ALA A 157 21.68 13.05 -2.96
C ALA A 157 20.94 12.16 -3.96
N LEU A 158 20.88 12.56 -5.23
CA LEU A 158 20.24 11.77 -6.29
C LEU A 158 20.92 10.41 -6.47
N VAL A 159 22.26 10.38 -6.55
CA VAL A 159 23.01 9.12 -6.73
C VAL A 159 22.84 8.19 -5.53
N LYS A 160 23.05 8.67 -4.30
CA LYS A 160 22.96 7.85 -3.09
C LYS A 160 21.55 7.33 -2.86
N SER A 161 20.54 8.18 -3.03
CA SER A 161 19.15 7.78 -2.78
C SER A 161 18.66 6.78 -3.82
N ALA A 162 19.00 6.93 -5.10
CA ALA A 162 18.68 5.92 -6.12
C ALA A 162 19.33 4.56 -5.79
N MET A 163 20.63 4.55 -5.43
CA MET A 163 21.33 3.31 -5.04
C MET A 163 20.81 2.72 -3.72
N ALA A 164 20.41 3.56 -2.77
CA ALA A 164 19.80 3.14 -1.52
C ALA A 164 18.44 2.48 -1.76
N MET A 165 17.58 3.09 -2.57
CA MET A 165 16.28 2.52 -2.97
C MET A 165 16.46 1.17 -3.67
N LEU A 166 17.43 1.10 -4.61
CA LEU A 166 17.77 -0.14 -5.30
C LEU A 166 18.19 -1.23 -4.31
N SER A 167 19.12 -0.93 -3.40
CA SER A 167 19.59 -1.83 -2.35
C SER A 167 18.45 -2.34 -1.47
N TYR A 168 17.58 -1.43 -1.02
CA TYR A 168 16.45 -1.78 -0.16
C TYR A 168 15.43 -2.69 -0.87
N PHE A 169 15.02 -2.36 -2.09
CA PHE A 169 14.02 -3.17 -2.80
C PHE A 169 14.57 -4.52 -3.26
N TYR A 170 15.86 -4.63 -3.64
CA TYR A 170 16.46 -5.94 -3.92
C TYR A 170 16.52 -6.84 -2.69
N ALA A 171 16.56 -6.28 -1.49
CA ALA A 171 16.62 -7.06 -0.25
C ALA A 171 15.29 -7.79 0.08
N PHE A 172 14.15 -7.37 -0.50
CA PHE A 172 12.86 -8.04 -0.28
C PHE A 172 12.80 -9.44 -0.89
N GLY A 173 13.45 -9.69 -2.02
CA GLY A 173 13.45 -11.02 -2.65
C GLY A 173 14.02 -12.11 -1.72
N PRO A 174 15.26 -11.95 -1.23
CA PRO A 174 15.82 -12.84 -0.21
C PRO A 174 14.97 -12.91 1.07
N GLN A 175 14.40 -11.81 1.55
CA GLN A 175 13.55 -11.82 2.73
C GLN A 175 12.27 -12.64 2.55
N ILE A 176 11.58 -12.48 1.41
CA ILE A 176 10.39 -13.28 1.07
C ILE A 176 10.77 -14.77 1.01
N GLN A 177 11.94 -15.09 0.45
CA GLN A 177 12.44 -16.45 0.43
C GLN A 177 12.69 -17.01 1.84
N ARG A 178 13.24 -16.21 2.76
CA ARG A 178 13.41 -16.60 4.18
C ARG A 178 12.08 -16.88 4.85
N LEU A 179 11.06 -16.03 4.67
CA LEU A 179 9.73 -16.29 5.22
C LEU A 179 9.15 -17.62 4.71
N ARG A 180 9.35 -17.95 3.44
CA ARG A 180 8.94 -19.24 2.87
C ARG A 180 9.74 -20.41 3.45
N THR A 181 11.07 -20.37 3.41
CA THR A 181 11.91 -21.53 3.71
C THR A 181 12.18 -21.75 5.20
N GLU A 182 12.17 -20.68 5.99
CA GLU A 182 12.42 -20.75 7.43
C GLU A 182 11.14 -20.78 8.26
N CYS A 183 10.07 -20.12 7.80
CA CYS A 183 8.84 -19.95 8.58
C CYS A 183 7.63 -20.66 7.95
N GLY A 184 7.67 -20.96 6.66
CA GLY A 184 6.53 -21.48 5.91
C GLY A 184 5.42 -20.44 5.77
N VAL A 185 5.76 -19.16 5.63
CA VAL A 185 4.80 -18.04 5.61
C VAL A 185 4.90 -17.29 4.27
N PRO A 186 3.79 -17.11 3.52
CA PRO A 186 3.74 -16.21 2.37
C PRO A 186 3.72 -14.73 2.77
N SER A 187 4.11 -13.88 1.80
CA SER A 187 3.85 -12.44 1.88
C SER A 187 2.34 -12.19 1.97
N ALA A 188 1.91 -11.17 2.71
CA ALA A 188 0.50 -10.81 2.83
C ALA A 188 -0.02 -9.93 1.68
N ILE A 189 0.85 -9.11 1.10
CA ILE A 189 0.56 -8.16 0.03
C ILE A 189 1.75 -8.03 -0.91
N ALA A 190 1.54 -7.44 -2.08
CA ALA A 190 2.60 -6.98 -2.98
C ALA A 190 2.12 -5.77 -3.77
N GLY A 191 2.99 -4.77 -3.88
CA GLY A 191 2.69 -3.52 -4.54
C GLY A 191 2.03 -2.48 -3.65
N ILE A 192 2.03 -1.25 -4.13
CA ILE A 192 1.52 -0.08 -3.41
C ILE A 192 0.62 0.75 -4.31
N PHE A 193 -0.46 1.25 -3.72
CA PHE A 193 -1.37 2.19 -4.35
C PHE A 193 -1.89 3.21 -3.32
N LYS A 194 -2.09 4.44 -3.77
CA LYS A 194 -2.77 5.53 -3.07
C LYS A 194 -3.73 6.19 -4.05
N ALA A 195 -4.93 6.56 -3.60
CA ALA A 195 -5.92 7.20 -4.46
C ALA A 195 -5.43 8.58 -4.93
N PRO A 196 -5.88 9.07 -6.09
CA PRO A 196 -5.47 10.40 -6.60
C PRO A 196 -5.76 11.55 -5.61
N LEU A 197 -6.91 11.52 -4.94
CA LEU A 197 -7.26 12.55 -3.96
C LEU A 197 -6.44 12.41 -2.67
N ASP A 198 -6.18 11.19 -2.22
CA ASP A 198 -5.34 10.93 -1.04
C ASP A 198 -3.90 11.41 -1.26
N ILE A 199 -3.30 11.11 -2.42
CA ILE A 199 -1.90 11.51 -2.67
C ILE A 199 -1.74 13.04 -2.74
N LEU A 200 -2.76 13.75 -3.23
CA LEU A 200 -2.80 15.21 -3.17
C LEU A 200 -2.83 15.71 -1.72
N ALA A 201 -3.68 15.12 -0.87
CA ALA A 201 -3.81 15.49 0.53
C ALA A 201 -2.56 15.16 1.35
N ASP A 202 -1.95 14.01 1.10
CA ASP A 202 -0.90 13.46 1.96
C ASP A 202 0.48 14.03 1.63
N LYS A 203 0.81 14.09 0.33
CA LYS A 203 2.19 14.24 -0.13
C LYS A 203 2.43 15.48 -0.98
N LEU A 204 1.40 16.11 -1.53
CA LEU A 204 1.53 17.28 -2.41
C LEU A 204 1.01 18.56 -1.75
N ARG A 205 -0.31 18.78 -1.79
CA ARG A 205 -0.98 20.02 -1.40
C ARG A 205 -1.18 20.16 0.11
N GLY A 206 -1.20 19.04 0.83
CA GLY A 206 -1.57 18.98 2.24
C GLY A 206 -3.10 18.95 2.41
N TYR A 207 -3.58 18.37 3.51
CA TYR A 207 -5.02 18.18 3.73
C TYR A 207 -5.79 19.49 3.87
N ILE A 208 -5.30 20.42 4.70
CA ILE A 208 -5.93 21.75 4.86
C ILE A 208 -6.01 22.44 3.50
N GLY A 209 -4.90 22.46 2.77
CA GLY A 209 -4.82 23.02 1.43
C GLY A 209 -5.83 22.44 0.45
N LEU A 210 -5.89 21.11 0.37
CA LEU A 210 -6.83 20.41 -0.49
C LEU A 210 -8.29 20.74 -0.12
N THR A 211 -8.64 20.77 1.17
CA THR A 211 -10.02 21.09 1.58
C THR A 211 -10.44 22.51 1.20
N MET A 212 -9.51 23.47 1.23
CA MET A 212 -9.76 24.84 0.76
C MET A 212 -9.92 24.88 -0.76
N ASP A 213 -9.06 24.18 -1.50
CA ASP A 213 -9.11 24.13 -2.97
C ASP A 213 -10.39 23.44 -3.48
N MET A 214 -10.89 22.45 -2.74
CA MET A 214 -12.17 21.80 -3.02
C MET A 214 -13.37 22.75 -2.89
N HIS A 215 -13.20 23.90 -2.22
CA HIS A 215 -14.20 24.96 -2.16
C HIS A 215 -13.97 26.03 -3.23
N THR A 216 -12.72 26.45 -3.45
CA THR A 216 -12.39 27.61 -4.30
C THR A 216 -12.15 27.24 -5.78
N GLN A 217 -11.64 26.04 -6.05
CA GLN A 217 -11.25 25.58 -7.38
C GLN A 217 -11.42 24.05 -7.59
N PRO A 218 -12.58 23.46 -7.25
CA PRO A 218 -12.79 21.99 -7.31
C PRO A 218 -12.52 21.40 -8.70
N ASP A 219 -12.86 22.11 -9.77
CA ASP A 219 -12.61 21.64 -11.14
C ASP A 219 -11.12 21.42 -11.44
N LYS A 220 -10.22 22.22 -10.84
CA LYS A 220 -8.77 22.00 -10.97
C LYS A 220 -8.31 20.81 -10.15
N VAL A 221 -8.90 20.59 -8.96
CA VAL A 221 -8.63 19.41 -8.15
C VAL A 221 -9.01 18.14 -8.91
N LEU A 222 -10.21 18.10 -9.52
CA LEU A 222 -10.65 16.96 -10.32
C LEU A 222 -9.68 16.67 -11.46
N LYS A 223 -9.30 17.68 -12.24
CA LYS A 223 -8.35 17.51 -13.35
C LYS A 223 -6.98 17.02 -12.90
N ALA A 224 -6.50 17.45 -11.73
CA ALA A 224 -5.27 16.91 -11.17
C ALA A 224 -5.41 15.46 -10.73
N CYS A 225 -6.53 15.09 -10.11
CA CYS A 225 -6.82 13.68 -9.83
C CYS A 225 -6.80 12.86 -11.13
N GLU A 226 -7.49 13.30 -12.18
CA GLU A 226 -7.52 12.64 -13.50
C GLU A 226 -6.12 12.50 -14.12
N ALA A 227 -5.29 13.55 -14.05
CA ALA A 227 -3.91 13.52 -14.52
C ALA A 227 -3.05 12.52 -13.74
N LEU A 228 -3.29 12.35 -12.43
CA LEU A 228 -2.56 11.40 -11.58
C LEU A 228 -2.99 9.94 -11.78
N MET A 229 -4.25 9.67 -12.15
CA MET A 229 -4.80 8.31 -12.29
C MET A 229 -3.92 7.34 -13.10
N PRO A 230 -3.47 7.66 -14.33
CA PRO A 230 -2.70 6.72 -15.15
C PRO A 230 -1.32 6.42 -14.54
N HIS A 231 -0.69 7.39 -13.85
CA HIS A 231 0.60 7.18 -13.19
C HIS A 231 0.46 6.31 -11.93
N LEU A 232 -0.55 6.58 -11.09
CA LEU A 232 -0.81 5.79 -9.88
C LEU A 232 -1.22 4.35 -10.22
N CYS A 233 -2.01 4.17 -11.28
CA CYS A 233 -2.35 2.84 -11.81
C CYS A 233 -1.08 2.10 -12.27
N ASN A 234 -0.18 2.76 -12.99
CA ASN A 234 1.10 2.17 -13.41
C ASN A 234 1.97 1.76 -12.21
N VAL A 235 2.05 2.57 -11.15
CA VAL A 235 2.80 2.20 -9.92
C VAL A 235 2.18 0.96 -9.27
N GLY A 236 0.85 0.92 -9.14
CA GLY A 236 0.16 -0.25 -8.61
C GLY A 236 0.42 -1.53 -9.41
N LEU A 237 0.28 -1.48 -10.74
CA LEU A 237 0.48 -2.65 -11.61
C LEU A 237 1.95 -3.09 -11.71
N SER A 238 2.89 -2.15 -11.80
CA SER A 238 4.32 -2.47 -11.95
C SER A 238 4.95 -3.03 -10.67
N THR A 239 4.30 -2.85 -9.52
CA THR A 239 4.79 -3.33 -8.22
C THR A 239 3.97 -4.50 -7.66
N ALA A 240 2.90 -4.90 -8.34
CA ALA A 240 2.00 -5.97 -7.93
C ALA A 240 2.68 -7.34 -7.96
N ASP A 241 2.08 -8.32 -7.27
CA ASP A 241 2.53 -9.72 -7.31
C ASP A 241 2.40 -10.29 -8.74
N PRO A 242 3.50 -10.67 -9.41
CA PRO A 242 3.43 -11.24 -10.75
C PRO A 242 2.67 -12.57 -10.79
N ALA A 243 2.58 -13.31 -9.67
CA ALA A 243 1.77 -14.51 -9.55
C ALA A 243 0.27 -14.21 -9.31
N ARG A 244 -0.08 -12.95 -9.01
CA ARG A 244 -1.44 -12.45 -8.77
C ARG A 244 -2.16 -13.12 -7.59
N LEU A 245 -1.39 -13.68 -6.65
CA LEU A 245 -1.90 -14.45 -5.52
C LEU A 245 -2.21 -13.57 -4.31
N VAL A 246 -1.48 -12.46 -4.16
CA VAL A 246 -1.66 -11.52 -3.05
C VAL A 246 -2.08 -10.14 -3.56
N PRO A 247 -2.89 -9.40 -2.80
CA PRO A 247 -3.49 -8.16 -3.29
C PRO A 247 -2.50 -7.00 -3.31
N ILE A 248 -2.79 -6.03 -4.17
CA ILE A 248 -2.15 -4.70 -4.16
C ILE A 248 -2.58 -3.97 -2.88
N GLY A 249 -1.62 -3.45 -2.11
CA GLY A 249 -1.91 -2.67 -0.91
C GLY A 249 -2.44 -1.28 -1.26
N PHE A 250 -3.68 -0.98 -0.91
CA PHE A 250 -4.28 0.35 -1.03
C PHE A 250 -4.49 0.94 0.37
N TRP A 251 -3.68 1.95 0.70
CA TRP A 251 -3.78 2.69 1.96
C TRP A 251 -4.79 3.82 1.83
N MET A 252 -5.94 3.68 2.50
CA MET A 252 -7.06 4.60 2.36
C MET A 252 -7.08 5.56 3.56
N HIS A 253 -6.67 6.81 3.35
CA HIS A 253 -6.42 7.74 4.44
C HIS A 253 -7.54 8.79 4.60
N ARG A 254 -7.45 9.90 3.85
CA ARG A 254 -8.17 11.16 4.13
C ARG A 254 -9.33 11.40 3.17
N ALA A 255 -9.52 10.57 2.16
CA ALA A 255 -10.63 10.68 1.22
C ALA A 255 -11.93 9.98 1.68
N CYS A 256 -12.19 9.96 2.98
CA CYS A 256 -13.43 9.44 3.58
C CYS A 256 -14.24 10.52 4.32
N VAL A 257 -15.46 10.18 4.74
CA VAL A 257 -16.29 11.08 5.55
C VAL A 257 -15.85 10.92 7.01
N PRO A 258 -15.60 12.01 7.78
CA PRO A 258 -15.99 13.40 7.50
C PRO A 258 -14.90 14.29 6.90
N PHE A 259 -13.74 13.76 6.50
CA PHE A 259 -12.66 14.56 5.93
C PHE A 259 -13.03 15.21 4.59
N ILE A 260 -13.85 14.50 3.80
CA ILE A 260 -14.55 15.05 2.63
C ILE A 260 -16.06 14.85 2.76
N THR A 261 -16.84 15.68 2.08
CA THR A 261 -18.30 15.51 2.01
C THR A 261 -18.69 14.35 1.08
N PRO A 262 -19.87 13.74 1.26
CA PRO A 262 -20.38 12.72 0.33
C PRO A 262 -20.38 13.18 -1.14
N LYS A 263 -20.79 14.43 -1.38
CA LYS A 263 -20.78 15.03 -2.72
C LYS A 263 -19.37 15.09 -3.31
N GLN A 264 -18.34 15.39 -2.50
CA GLN A 264 -16.95 15.42 -2.96
C GLN A 264 -16.42 14.02 -3.23
N PHE A 265 -16.84 13.02 -2.44
CA PHE A 265 -16.54 11.62 -2.73
C PHE A 265 -17.11 11.22 -4.09
N ASP A 266 -18.39 11.49 -4.34
CA ASP A 266 -19.08 11.14 -5.59
C ASP A 266 -18.52 11.87 -6.82
N SER A 267 -18.03 13.09 -6.65
CA SER A 267 -17.58 13.93 -7.77
C SER A 267 -16.08 13.86 -8.05
N HIS A 268 -15.23 13.59 -7.05
CA HIS A 268 -13.77 13.66 -7.20
C HIS A 268 -13.06 12.37 -6.82
N HIS A 269 -13.44 11.74 -5.71
CA HIS A 269 -12.74 10.56 -5.23
C HIS A 269 -13.15 9.29 -6.00
N TRP A 270 -14.43 8.92 -5.95
CA TRP A 270 -14.90 7.67 -6.53
C TRP A 270 -14.73 7.58 -8.05
N PRO A 271 -15.03 8.64 -8.85
CA PRO A 271 -14.82 8.61 -10.29
C PRO A 271 -13.35 8.45 -10.70
N THR A 272 -12.40 8.85 -9.84
CA THR A 272 -10.96 8.75 -10.12
C THR A 272 -10.30 7.53 -9.47
N LEU A 273 -10.94 6.93 -8.45
CA LEU A 273 -10.50 5.69 -7.81
C LEU A 273 -11.02 4.45 -8.53
N LYS A 274 -12.34 4.36 -8.76
CA LYS A 274 -12.99 3.14 -9.27
C LYS A 274 -12.38 2.62 -10.58
N PRO A 275 -12.09 3.46 -11.59
CA PRO A 275 -11.47 2.99 -12.83
C PRO A 275 -10.11 2.32 -12.61
N ILE A 276 -9.32 2.78 -11.63
CA ILE A 276 -8.01 2.20 -11.31
C ILE A 276 -8.20 0.81 -10.70
N ILE A 277 -9.14 0.66 -9.75
CA ILE A 277 -9.44 -0.63 -9.10
C ILE A 277 -9.97 -1.64 -10.12
N GLU A 278 -10.84 -1.21 -11.03
CA GLU A 278 -11.30 -2.03 -12.14
C GLU A 278 -10.15 -2.43 -13.07
N GLU A 279 -9.20 -1.54 -13.33
CA GLU A 279 -8.02 -1.84 -14.16
C GLU A 279 -7.09 -2.86 -13.51
N PHE A 280 -6.90 -2.78 -12.19
CA PHE A 280 -6.19 -3.81 -11.42
C PHE A 280 -6.87 -5.18 -11.58
N TRP A 281 -8.19 -5.23 -11.42
CA TRP A 281 -8.94 -6.48 -11.56
C TRP A 281 -8.93 -7.04 -12.99
N LYS A 282 -9.00 -6.18 -14.01
CA LYS A 282 -8.81 -6.57 -15.43
C LYS A 282 -7.47 -7.28 -15.63
N HIS A 283 -6.41 -6.76 -15.02
CA HIS A 283 -5.07 -7.37 -15.05
C HIS A 283 -4.90 -8.59 -14.13
N GLY A 284 -5.95 -8.94 -13.38
CA GLY A 284 -5.99 -10.13 -12.54
C GLY A 284 -5.54 -9.90 -11.10
N HIS A 285 -5.37 -8.65 -10.68
CA HIS A 285 -4.95 -8.30 -9.33
C HIS A 285 -6.15 -7.92 -8.45
N GLN A 286 -6.24 -8.54 -7.28
CA GLN A 286 -7.14 -8.12 -6.21
C GLN A 286 -6.54 -6.90 -5.48
N THR A 287 -7.36 -6.04 -4.89
CA THR A 287 -6.89 -4.90 -4.10
C THR A 287 -7.26 -5.04 -2.63
N LEU A 288 -6.32 -4.78 -1.72
CA LEU A 288 -6.60 -4.68 -0.29
C LEU A 288 -6.99 -3.25 0.03
N PHE A 289 -8.27 -3.02 0.27
CA PHE A 289 -8.79 -1.76 0.78
C PHE A 289 -8.45 -1.68 2.27
N TYR A 290 -7.30 -1.08 2.60
CA TYR A 290 -6.89 -0.81 3.97
C TYR A 290 -7.61 0.44 4.48
N ALA A 291 -8.86 0.24 4.91
CA ALA A 291 -9.83 1.30 5.13
C ALA A 291 -9.64 1.95 6.52
N GLU A 292 -8.61 2.79 6.66
CA GLU A 292 -8.30 3.47 7.93
C GLU A 292 -9.39 4.48 8.29
N GLY A 293 -9.79 4.49 9.56
CA GLY A 293 -10.94 5.27 10.01
C GLY A 293 -12.29 4.62 9.70
N LYS A 294 -13.27 5.45 9.30
CA LYS A 294 -14.69 5.05 9.16
C LYS A 294 -15.19 5.30 7.75
N TRP A 295 -15.55 4.23 7.06
CA TRP A 295 -15.94 4.23 5.66
C TRP A 295 -17.37 3.76 5.42
N LYS A 296 -18.16 3.52 6.48
CA LYS A 296 -19.59 3.14 6.39
C LYS A 296 -20.40 3.93 5.35
N HIS A 297 -20.16 5.24 5.23
CA HIS A 297 -20.88 6.08 4.28
C HIS A 297 -20.69 5.64 2.82
N HIS A 298 -19.56 4.98 2.52
CA HIS A 298 -19.09 4.64 1.19
C HIS A 298 -19.37 3.20 0.77
N PHE A 299 -19.96 2.38 1.66
CA PHE A 299 -20.22 0.97 1.38
C PHE A 299 -21.07 0.76 0.12
N GLY A 300 -22.05 1.64 -0.12
CA GLY A 300 -22.87 1.60 -1.33
C GLY A 300 -22.04 1.68 -2.62
N ALA A 301 -21.09 2.61 -2.66
CA ALA A 301 -20.17 2.78 -3.79
C ALA A 301 -19.25 1.56 -3.95
N PHE A 302 -18.68 1.04 -2.87
CA PHE A 302 -17.79 -0.13 -2.93
C PHE A 302 -18.49 -1.37 -3.49
N ARG A 303 -19.80 -1.53 -3.25
CA ARG A 303 -20.60 -2.64 -3.82
C ARG A 303 -20.76 -2.57 -5.34
N GLU A 304 -20.45 -1.44 -5.97
CA GLU A 304 -20.40 -1.34 -7.44
C GLU A 304 -19.24 -2.14 -8.04
N LEU A 305 -18.21 -2.47 -7.25
CA LEU A 305 -17.07 -3.26 -7.71
C LEU A 305 -17.47 -4.73 -7.95
N PRO A 306 -16.77 -5.45 -8.85
CA PRO A 306 -17.03 -6.87 -9.09
C PRO A 306 -16.82 -7.72 -7.84
N ASP A 307 -17.60 -8.79 -7.68
CA ASP A 307 -17.41 -9.74 -6.59
C ASP A 307 -15.96 -10.24 -6.53
N ARG A 308 -15.42 -10.36 -5.32
CA ARG A 308 -14.03 -10.76 -5.00
C ARG A 308 -12.95 -9.80 -5.49
N SER A 309 -13.25 -8.67 -6.12
CA SER A 309 -12.20 -7.79 -6.63
C SER A 309 -11.38 -7.10 -5.55
N ILE A 310 -11.90 -7.05 -4.33
CA ILE A 310 -11.21 -6.46 -3.17
C ILE A 310 -11.24 -7.37 -1.95
N VAL A 311 -10.29 -7.13 -1.05
CA VAL A 311 -10.38 -7.48 0.37
C VAL A 311 -10.63 -6.18 1.13
N TYR A 312 -11.72 -6.11 1.90
CA TYR A 312 -12.01 -4.94 2.73
C TYR A 312 -11.44 -5.13 4.14
N HIS A 313 -10.49 -4.29 4.54
CA HIS A 313 -9.90 -4.31 5.87
C HIS A 313 -10.54 -3.24 6.75
N CYS A 314 -11.15 -3.66 7.85
CA CYS A 314 -11.93 -2.82 8.74
C CYS A 314 -11.11 -2.27 9.90
N ASP A 315 -10.93 -0.94 9.95
CA ASP A 315 -10.34 -0.24 11.10
C ASP A 315 -11.37 0.17 12.16
N GLN A 316 -11.98 1.36 12.04
CA GLN A 316 -12.86 1.94 13.08
C GLN A 316 -14.36 1.79 12.77
N ASP A 317 -14.73 1.24 11.63
CA ASP A 317 -16.10 0.78 11.39
C ASP A 317 -16.45 -0.41 12.30
N ASP A 318 -17.75 -0.66 12.48
CA ASP A 318 -18.21 -1.88 13.13
C ASP A 318 -18.08 -3.07 12.17
N ILE A 319 -17.15 -3.99 12.44
CA ILE A 319 -16.94 -5.20 11.62
C ILE A 319 -18.21 -6.04 11.45
N PHE A 320 -19.13 -6.03 12.42
CA PHE A 320 -20.40 -6.75 12.31
C PHE A 320 -21.35 -6.08 11.31
N GLU A 321 -21.29 -4.74 11.20
CA GLU A 321 -22.00 -3.99 10.18
C GLU A 321 -21.36 -4.14 8.80
N VAL A 322 -20.04 -4.06 8.73
CA VAL A 322 -19.25 -4.33 7.51
C VAL A 322 -19.61 -5.71 6.94
N HIS A 323 -19.67 -6.74 7.80
CA HIS A 323 -20.08 -8.09 7.41
C HIS A 323 -21.46 -8.11 6.74
N ARG A 324 -22.46 -7.50 7.36
CA ARG A 324 -23.81 -7.42 6.77
C ARG A 324 -23.85 -6.65 5.44
N ALA A 325 -22.98 -5.66 5.28
CA ALA A 325 -23.02 -4.75 4.15
C ALA A 325 -22.18 -5.20 2.94
N LEU A 326 -21.08 -5.93 3.15
CA LEU A 326 -20.07 -6.16 2.11
C LEU A 326 -19.69 -7.63 1.89
N HIS A 327 -19.90 -8.52 2.87
CA HIS A 327 -19.32 -9.87 2.84
C HIS A 327 -19.87 -10.78 1.73
N ASP A 328 -21.12 -10.55 1.29
CA ASP A 328 -21.70 -11.30 0.16
C ASP A 328 -20.87 -11.15 -1.12
N LYS A 329 -20.12 -10.05 -1.25
CA LYS A 329 -19.27 -9.76 -2.40
C LYS A 329 -17.78 -9.90 -2.12
N PHE A 330 -17.32 -9.55 -0.92
CA PHE A 330 -15.90 -9.32 -0.66
C PHE A 330 -15.41 -10.10 0.56
N ALA A 331 -14.15 -10.52 0.49
CA ALA A 331 -13.44 -11.01 1.66
C ALA A 331 -13.20 -9.84 2.64
N LEU A 332 -13.26 -10.14 3.94
CA LEU A 332 -13.10 -9.16 5.01
C LEU A 332 -11.83 -9.45 5.83
N SER A 333 -11.26 -8.41 6.40
CA SER A 333 -10.18 -8.53 7.39
C SER A 333 -10.22 -7.42 8.43
N GLY A 334 -9.43 -7.52 9.48
CA GLY A 334 -9.36 -6.50 10.54
C GLY A 334 -10.50 -6.60 11.54
N GLY A 335 -10.86 -5.49 12.18
CA GLY A 335 -11.97 -5.44 13.13
C GLY A 335 -11.61 -5.81 14.58
N VAL A 336 -10.35 -6.15 14.88
CA VAL A 336 -9.85 -6.17 16.27
C VAL A 336 -9.22 -4.81 16.61
N PRO A 337 -9.82 -4.00 17.51
CA PRO A 337 -9.36 -2.64 17.73
C PRO A 337 -7.92 -2.57 18.28
N ASN A 338 -7.09 -1.69 17.72
CA ASN A 338 -5.72 -1.48 18.20
C ASN A 338 -5.68 -1.06 19.68
N VAL A 339 -6.61 -0.20 20.12
CA VAL A 339 -6.75 0.19 21.54
C VAL A 339 -6.96 -1.02 22.45
N LEU A 340 -7.72 -2.03 22.00
CA LEU A 340 -7.92 -3.27 22.75
C LEU A 340 -6.63 -4.09 22.82
N LEU A 341 -5.85 -4.13 21.74
CA LEU A 341 -4.57 -4.83 21.70
C LEU A 341 -3.48 -4.13 22.52
N SER A 342 -3.46 -2.79 22.56
CA SER A 342 -2.46 -2.02 23.31
C SER A 342 -2.78 -1.93 24.81
N PHE A 343 -4.05 -1.72 25.17
CA PHE A 343 -4.43 -1.37 26.54
C PHE A 343 -5.45 -2.31 27.19
N GLY A 344 -6.01 -3.24 26.43
CA GLY A 344 -6.95 -4.24 26.93
C GLY A 344 -6.29 -5.32 27.78
N LYS A 345 -7.12 -6.27 28.23
CA LYS A 345 -6.68 -7.49 28.90
C LYS A 345 -6.85 -8.69 27.96
N PRO A 346 -6.03 -9.75 28.11
CA PRO A 346 -6.13 -10.95 27.28
C PRO A 346 -7.55 -11.48 27.17
N ASP A 347 -8.29 -11.58 28.28
CA ASP A 347 -9.67 -12.10 28.27
C ASP A 347 -10.64 -11.26 27.44
N ALA A 348 -10.48 -9.93 27.42
CA ALA A 348 -11.27 -9.05 26.58
C ALA A 348 -10.93 -9.24 25.10
N VAL A 349 -9.65 -9.43 24.76
CA VAL A 349 -9.20 -9.79 23.41
C VAL A 349 -9.80 -11.12 22.99
N ARG A 350 -9.73 -12.15 23.84
CA ARG A 350 -10.32 -13.48 23.58
C ARG A 350 -11.83 -13.38 23.33
N ALA A 351 -12.55 -12.63 24.17
CA ALA A 351 -14.00 -12.43 24.03
C ALA A 351 -14.36 -11.77 22.70
N HIS A 352 -13.65 -10.70 22.33
CA HIS A 352 -13.87 -10.01 21.05
C HIS A 352 -13.55 -10.89 19.85
N CYS A 353 -12.42 -11.60 19.87
CA CYS A 353 -12.04 -12.54 18.80
C CYS A 353 -13.09 -13.66 18.66
N LYS A 354 -13.57 -14.26 19.76
CA LYS A 354 -14.62 -15.28 19.72
C LYS A 354 -15.90 -14.76 19.06
N ARG A 355 -16.29 -13.52 19.37
CA ARG A 355 -17.47 -12.90 18.79
C ARG A 355 -17.35 -12.73 17.28
N ILE A 356 -16.21 -12.24 16.80
CA ILE A 356 -15.90 -12.16 15.37
C ILE A 356 -15.97 -13.56 14.73
N LEU A 357 -15.34 -14.56 15.34
CA LEU A 357 -15.32 -15.93 14.82
C LEU A 357 -16.72 -16.55 14.73
N SER A 358 -17.63 -16.20 15.66
CA SER A 358 -19.00 -16.70 15.67
C SER A 358 -19.98 -15.93 14.79
N GLU A 359 -19.76 -14.62 14.55
CA GLU A 359 -20.73 -13.77 13.85
C GLU A 359 -20.28 -13.36 12.43
N VAL A 360 -18.98 -13.25 12.19
CA VAL A 360 -18.40 -12.74 10.93
C VAL A 360 -17.76 -13.87 10.12
N ALA A 361 -16.95 -14.71 10.77
CA ALA A 361 -16.21 -15.75 10.08
C ALA A 361 -16.98 -17.04 9.68
N PRO A 362 -18.20 -17.40 10.14
CA PRO A 362 -18.76 -18.75 9.92
C PRO A 362 -18.88 -19.20 8.45
N GLN A 363 -19.04 -18.26 7.52
CA GLN A 363 -19.23 -18.54 6.10
C GLN A 363 -17.92 -18.62 5.30
N GLY A 364 -16.77 -18.39 5.94
CA GLY A 364 -15.50 -18.21 5.23
C GLY A 364 -15.23 -16.74 4.94
N GLY A 365 -14.27 -16.46 4.06
CA GLY A 365 -13.98 -15.12 3.55
C GLY A 365 -13.65 -14.05 4.60
N TYR A 366 -13.18 -14.45 5.78
CA TYR A 366 -12.69 -13.57 6.82
C TYR A 366 -11.23 -13.90 7.19
N ILE A 367 -10.42 -12.87 7.40
CA ILE A 367 -9.00 -12.96 7.74
C ILE A 367 -8.77 -12.18 9.04
N MET A 368 -8.31 -12.85 10.09
CA MET A 368 -8.08 -12.24 11.40
C MET A 368 -6.88 -11.30 11.37
N ASP A 369 -7.10 -10.06 11.80
CA ASP A 369 -6.11 -8.99 11.85
C ASP A 369 -6.54 -7.91 12.88
N ALA A 370 -5.62 -7.02 13.24
CA ALA A 370 -5.97 -5.77 13.92
C ALA A 370 -6.71 -4.82 12.95
N GLY A 371 -7.30 -3.73 13.47
CA GLY A 371 -7.97 -2.73 12.64
C GLY A 371 -7.03 -1.81 11.88
N ALA A 372 -5.86 -1.52 12.46
CA ALA A 372 -4.80 -0.70 11.89
C ALA A 372 -3.42 -1.31 12.15
N ILE A 373 -2.37 -0.73 11.58
CA ILE A 373 -0.99 -1.23 11.71
C ILE A 373 -0.58 -1.24 13.19
N MET A 374 -0.04 -2.36 13.65
CA MET A 374 0.41 -2.55 15.04
C MET A 374 1.80 -1.95 15.25
N GLN A 375 1.85 -0.94 16.11
CA GLN A 375 3.05 -0.21 16.50
C GLN A 375 3.67 -0.79 17.79
N ASN A 376 4.70 -0.15 18.31
CA ASN A 376 5.40 -0.57 19.53
C ASN A 376 4.56 -0.53 20.83
N ASP A 377 3.36 0.06 20.78
CA ASP A 377 2.39 0.13 21.87
C ASP A 377 1.62 -1.19 22.08
N THR A 378 1.47 -2.01 21.03
CA THR A 378 0.74 -3.28 21.07
C THR A 378 1.33 -4.23 22.11
N ASP A 379 0.47 -4.79 22.99
CA ASP A 379 0.90 -5.69 24.05
C ASP A 379 1.10 -7.13 23.55
N ILE A 380 2.20 -7.75 23.98
CA ILE A 380 2.60 -9.09 23.54
C ILE A 380 1.59 -10.15 24.01
N ALA A 381 1.07 -10.05 25.24
CA ALA A 381 0.11 -11.02 25.78
C ALA A 381 -1.25 -10.89 25.09
N ASN A 382 -1.65 -9.66 24.73
CA ASN A 382 -2.87 -9.42 23.96
C ASN A 382 -2.77 -9.98 22.53
N LEU A 383 -1.66 -9.76 21.83
CA LEU A 383 -1.48 -10.34 20.48
C LEU A 383 -1.39 -11.88 20.51
N ARG A 384 -0.80 -12.45 21.57
CA ARG A 384 -0.85 -13.90 21.82
C ARG A 384 -2.27 -14.38 22.02
N ALA A 385 -3.07 -13.68 22.81
CA ALA A 385 -4.47 -14.01 23.05
C ALA A 385 -5.32 -13.99 21.77
N LEU A 386 -5.10 -13.01 20.87
CA LEU A 386 -5.71 -12.98 19.53
C LEU A 386 -5.32 -14.22 18.72
N THR A 387 -4.02 -14.51 18.67
CA THR A 387 -3.49 -15.62 17.87
C THR A 387 -4.04 -16.97 18.35
N ASP A 388 -3.90 -17.26 19.64
CA ASP A 388 -4.32 -18.52 20.25
C ASP A 388 -5.84 -18.73 20.11
N THR A 389 -6.63 -17.69 20.38
CA THR A 389 -8.09 -17.77 20.29
C THR A 389 -8.53 -18.05 18.86
N THR A 390 -7.88 -17.43 17.87
CA THR A 390 -8.19 -17.68 16.47
C THR A 390 -7.82 -19.09 16.05
N ARG A 391 -6.72 -19.64 16.57
CA ARG A 391 -6.34 -21.04 16.31
C ARG A 391 -7.26 -22.05 16.98
N GLU A 392 -7.74 -21.75 18.17
CA GLU A 392 -8.64 -22.64 18.92
C GLU A 392 -10.07 -22.63 18.37
N PHE A 393 -10.62 -21.45 18.07
CA PHE A 393 -12.04 -21.28 17.72
C PHE A 393 -12.31 -20.99 16.24
N GLY A 394 -11.28 -20.70 15.44
CA GLY A 394 -11.42 -20.37 14.02
C GLY A 394 -11.34 -21.56 13.07
N VAL A 395 -11.55 -22.79 13.55
CA VAL A 395 -11.48 -24.01 12.73
C VAL A 395 -12.85 -24.33 12.13
N TYR A 396 -12.90 -24.59 10.83
CA TYR A 396 -14.16 -24.93 10.15
C TYR A 396 -14.39 -26.44 10.18
N ALA A 397 -15.56 -26.86 10.70
CA ALA A 397 -15.94 -28.28 10.74
C ALA A 397 -16.10 -28.91 9.35
N THR A 398 -16.45 -28.11 8.34
CA THR A 398 -16.61 -28.56 6.95
C THR A 398 -15.98 -27.54 6.01
N PRO A 399 -14.67 -27.65 5.72
CA PRO A 399 -14.01 -26.79 4.74
C PRO A 399 -14.71 -26.90 3.38
N ALA A 400 -14.83 -25.79 2.67
CA ALA A 400 -15.48 -25.70 1.36
C ALA A 400 -14.67 -24.79 0.44
N TYR A 401 -13.53 -25.30 -0.04
CA TYR A 401 -12.62 -24.60 -0.92
C TYR A 401 -11.80 -25.58 -1.76
N ASP A 402 -11.32 -25.12 -2.92
CA ASP A 402 -10.31 -25.84 -3.70
C ASP A 402 -8.92 -25.56 -3.11
N PRO A 403 -8.15 -26.57 -2.66
CA PRO A 403 -6.80 -26.35 -2.15
C PRO A 403 -5.83 -25.84 -3.23
N ALA A 404 -6.18 -25.92 -4.52
CA ALA A 404 -5.40 -25.32 -5.59
C ALA A 404 -5.28 -23.80 -5.40
N VAL A 405 -4.03 -23.34 -5.45
CA VAL A 405 -3.66 -21.93 -5.31
C VAL A 405 -3.93 -21.23 -6.65
N VAL A 406 -5.17 -20.80 -6.84
CA VAL A 406 -5.64 -20.08 -8.03
C VAL A 406 -5.97 -18.62 -7.63
N PRO A 407 -5.46 -17.61 -8.35
CA PRO A 407 -5.80 -16.20 -8.10
C PRO A 407 -7.31 -15.95 -8.06
N PRO A 408 -7.82 -15.05 -7.20
CA PRO A 408 -9.25 -14.72 -7.16
C PRO A 408 -9.84 -14.27 -8.51
N ALA A 409 -9.04 -13.61 -9.34
CA ALA A 409 -9.44 -13.12 -10.66
C ALA A 409 -9.56 -14.22 -11.73
N GLU A 410 -8.96 -15.39 -11.50
CA GLU A 410 -8.96 -16.52 -12.45
C GLU A 410 -10.07 -17.55 -12.17
N LEU A 411 -10.94 -17.28 -11.18
CA LEU A 411 -12.17 -18.05 -11.03
C LEU A 411 -13.09 -17.84 -12.24
N PRO A 412 -13.85 -18.86 -12.70
CA PRO A 412 -14.68 -18.74 -13.91
C PRO A 412 -15.64 -17.53 -13.91
N ALA A 413 -16.31 -17.27 -12.78
CA ALA A 413 -17.20 -16.11 -12.64
C ALA A 413 -16.45 -14.78 -12.69
N SER A 414 -15.24 -14.72 -12.11
CA SER A 414 -14.38 -13.53 -12.09
C SER A 414 -13.89 -13.17 -13.50
N ILE A 415 -13.52 -14.18 -14.31
CA ILE A 415 -13.10 -13.99 -15.70
C ILE A 415 -14.21 -13.35 -16.52
N VAL A 416 -15.44 -13.87 -16.40
CA VAL A 416 -16.61 -13.31 -17.11
C VAL A 416 -16.93 -11.90 -16.62
N ALA A 417 -16.82 -11.64 -15.31
CA ALA A 417 -17.09 -10.31 -14.75
C ALA A 417 -16.08 -9.26 -15.24
N ARG A 418 -14.77 -9.57 -15.23
CA ARG A 418 -13.73 -8.60 -15.60
C ARG A 418 -13.69 -8.24 -17.08
N GLN A 419 -14.17 -9.12 -17.97
CA GLN A 419 -14.28 -8.82 -19.41
C GLN A 419 -15.23 -7.67 -19.74
N LYS A 420 -16.16 -7.34 -18.82
CA LYS A 420 -17.15 -6.27 -19.00
C LYS A 420 -16.66 -4.91 -18.49
N LEU A 421 -15.50 -4.87 -17.84
CA LEU A 421 -14.99 -3.66 -17.20
C LEU A 421 -14.34 -2.72 -18.21
N VAL A 422 -14.67 -1.45 -18.07
CA VAL A 422 -14.03 -0.37 -18.83
C VAL A 422 -12.65 -0.08 -18.24
N GLY A 423 -12.55 -0.01 -16.91
CA GLY A 423 -11.33 0.36 -16.20
C GLY A 423 -10.81 1.73 -16.68
N MET A 424 -9.52 1.84 -16.92
CA MET A 424 -8.85 3.08 -17.33
C MET A 424 -9.07 3.46 -18.81
N SER A 425 -9.71 2.61 -19.62
CA SER A 425 -9.80 2.83 -21.09
C SER A 425 -10.61 4.05 -21.52
N ALA A 426 -11.55 4.52 -20.69
CA ALA A 426 -12.33 5.72 -20.94
C ALA A 426 -11.64 7.01 -20.45
N GLN A 427 -10.50 6.90 -19.80
CA GLN A 427 -9.81 8.05 -19.21
C GLN A 427 -8.93 8.76 -20.23
N PRO A 428 -8.77 10.10 -20.13
CA PRO A 428 -7.87 10.85 -20.99
C PRO A 428 -6.45 10.29 -20.93
N GLN A 429 -5.80 10.20 -22.08
CA GLN A 429 -4.38 9.83 -22.12
C GLN A 429 -3.53 11.03 -21.69
N PRO A 430 -2.58 10.84 -20.77
CA PRO A 430 -1.69 11.91 -20.34
C PRO A 430 -0.75 12.30 -21.48
N ALA A 431 -0.26 13.55 -21.47
CA ALA A 431 0.70 14.04 -22.46
C ALA A 431 2.02 13.24 -22.39
N VAL A 432 2.46 12.91 -21.18
CA VAL A 432 3.58 12.00 -20.92
C VAL A 432 3.04 10.68 -20.39
N ARG A 433 3.37 9.59 -21.08
CA ARG A 433 2.89 8.25 -20.72
C ARG A 433 3.37 7.85 -19.30
N PRO A 434 2.59 7.07 -18.54
CA PRO A 434 3.08 6.46 -17.30
C PRO A 434 4.34 5.64 -17.54
N GLY A 435 5.25 5.63 -16.56
CA GLY A 435 6.55 4.94 -16.69
C GLY A 435 7.62 5.73 -17.45
N VAL A 436 7.30 6.89 -18.02
CA VAL A 436 8.24 7.74 -18.77
C VAL A 436 8.57 8.99 -17.96
N CYS A 437 9.85 9.35 -17.91
CA CYS A 437 10.34 10.63 -17.44
C CYS A 437 10.66 11.55 -18.62
N TYR A 438 11.42 11.05 -19.60
CA TYR A 438 11.82 11.84 -20.76
C TYR A 438 11.49 11.10 -22.08
N PRO A 439 10.46 11.56 -22.81
CA PRO A 439 9.97 10.85 -24.00
C PRO A 439 11.06 10.61 -25.06
N TRP A 440 11.01 9.43 -25.68
CA TRP A 440 11.91 9.06 -26.77
C TRP A 440 11.85 10.05 -27.94
N GLU A 441 10.67 10.61 -28.22
CA GLU A 441 10.44 11.60 -29.28
C GLU A 441 11.21 12.90 -29.03
N SER A 442 11.49 13.23 -27.77
CA SER A 442 12.37 14.32 -27.38
C SER A 442 13.82 13.87 -27.46
N LYS A 443 14.15 12.70 -26.90
CA LYS A 443 15.53 12.22 -26.84
C LYS A 443 16.16 12.03 -28.22
N VAL A 444 15.44 11.44 -29.16
CA VAL A 444 15.95 11.11 -30.49
C VAL A 444 16.38 12.35 -31.28
N LYS A 445 15.83 13.53 -30.97
CA LYS A 445 16.21 14.81 -31.60
C LYS A 445 17.59 15.30 -31.16
N GLU A 446 18.08 14.83 -30.01
CA GLU A 446 19.39 15.17 -29.44
C GLU A 446 20.49 14.20 -29.86
N LEU A 447 20.11 13.04 -30.41
CA LEU A 447 21.06 12.01 -30.80
C LEU A 447 21.67 12.34 -32.17
N PRO A 448 22.96 11.98 -32.39
CA PRO A 448 23.49 11.85 -33.74
C PRO A 448 22.64 10.89 -34.59
N GLU A 449 22.86 10.89 -35.91
CA GLU A 449 22.20 9.96 -36.83
C GLU A 449 22.32 8.50 -36.35
N ILE A 450 21.18 7.82 -36.24
CA ILE A 450 21.13 6.40 -35.90
C ILE A 450 21.32 5.60 -37.18
N THR A 451 22.50 5.02 -37.37
CA THR A 451 22.86 4.23 -38.55
C THR A 451 22.50 2.75 -38.45
N GLY A 452 21.94 2.32 -37.30
CA GLY A 452 21.59 0.93 -36.99
C GLY A 452 20.13 0.75 -36.56
N ASP A 453 19.88 -0.27 -35.73
CA ASP A 453 18.52 -0.61 -35.25
C ASP A 453 17.97 0.47 -34.29
N ARG A 454 17.13 1.35 -34.83
CA ARG A 454 16.47 2.43 -34.08
C ARG A 454 15.53 1.91 -33.00
N ASP A 455 14.89 0.76 -33.20
CA ASP A 455 13.95 0.20 -32.22
C ASP A 455 14.70 -0.40 -31.03
N LEU A 456 15.89 -0.98 -31.25
CA LEU A 456 16.77 -1.38 -30.17
C LEU A 456 17.23 -0.17 -29.34
N VAL A 457 17.67 0.91 -29.98
CA VAL A 457 18.11 2.13 -29.27
C VAL A 457 16.95 2.74 -28.47
N ARG A 458 15.74 2.79 -29.05
CA ARG A 458 14.54 3.25 -28.34
C ARG A 458 14.27 2.41 -27.10
N ARG A 459 14.23 1.07 -27.23
CA ARG A 459 13.94 0.18 -26.10
C ARG A 459 14.95 0.34 -24.97
N VAL A 460 16.24 0.38 -25.30
CA VAL A 460 17.30 0.59 -24.29
C VAL A 460 17.14 1.93 -23.58
N TRP A 461 16.75 2.99 -24.29
CA TRP A 461 16.46 4.28 -23.65
C TRP A 461 15.25 4.19 -22.73
N GLU A 462 14.12 3.69 -23.23
CA GLU A 462 12.86 3.59 -22.47
C GLU A 462 13.04 2.70 -21.22
N ASP A 463 13.78 1.60 -21.31
CA ASP A 463 14.06 0.71 -20.18
C ASP A 463 14.87 1.41 -19.08
N ILE A 464 15.82 2.28 -19.45
CA ILE A 464 16.65 3.01 -18.48
C ILE A 464 15.91 4.23 -17.91
N ASP A 465 15.18 4.95 -18.73
CA ASP A 465 14.35 6.10 -18.33
C ASP A 465 13.29 5.69 -17.30
N ALA A 466 12.71 4.49 -17.45
CA ALA A 466 11.75 3.92 -16.53
C ALA A 466 12.29 3.79 -15.09
N PHE A 467 13.60 3.61 -14.88
CA PHE A 467 14.17 3.60 -13.51
C PHE A 467 14.10 4.98 -12.85
N GLY A 468 14.19 6.06 -13.63
CA GLY A 468 13.92 7.41 -13.12
C GLY A 468 12.47 7.51 -12.65
N ASN A 469 11.52 7.01 -13.44
CA ASN A 469 10.11 7.03 -13.09
C ASN A 469 9.85 6.24 -11.80
N VAL A 470 10.38 5.02 -11.72
CA VAL A 470 10.31 4.19 -10.50
C VAL A 470 10.86 4.96 -9.29
N TYR A 471 12.02 5.59 -9.41
CA TYR A 471 12.62 6.32 -8.29
C TYR A 471 11.70 7.42 -7.75
N ILE A 472 11.22 8.33 -8.61
CA ILE A 472 10.45 9.49 -8.12
C ILE A 472 9.07 9.09 -7.59
N TRP A 473 8.40 8.14 -8.25
CA TRP A 473 7.07 7.69 -7.83
C TRP A 473 7.14 6.80 -6.59
N GLN A 474 8.17 5.97 -6.43
CA GLN A 474 8.39 5.25 -5.17
C GLN A 474 8.76 6.22 -4.03
N LEU A 475 9.51 7.27 -4.30
CA LEU A 475 9.80 8.28 -3.29
C LEU A 475 8.54 9.03 -2.84
N LEU A 476 7.53 9.17 -3.70
CA LEU A 476 6.24 9.82 -3.38
C LEU A 476 5.27 8.87 -2.64
N LEU A 477 5.13 7.63 -3.12
CA LEU A 477 4.15 6.68 -2.59
C LEU A 477 4.69 5.92 -1.38
N SER A 478 5.95 5.47 -1.47
CA SER A 478 6.57 4.52 -0.54
C SER A 478 7.51 5.14 0.48
N PHE A 479 7.89 6.38 0.24
CA PHE A 479 8.57 7.23 1.20
C PHE A 479 7.83 8.56 1.17
#